data_AF-C0CPM0-F1
#
_entry.id   AF-C0CPM0-F1
#
_cell.length_a   1.000
_cell.length_b   1.000
_cell.length_c   1.000
_cell.angle_alpha   90.00
_cell.angle_beta   90.00
_cell.angle_gamma   90.00
#
_symmetry.space_group_name_H-M   'P 1'
#
loop_
_entity.id
_entity.type
_entity.pdbx_description
1 polymer ?
#
loop_
_entity_poly.entity_id
_entity_poly.type
_entity_poly.pdbx_seq_one_letter_code
_entity_poly.pdbx_strand_id
1 'polypeptide(L)'
;MRKKLVALLFVGALALSIVACSGESGSSSNDASKTETTEESQPEVTYQTILDDYTKQIQDATPGLIEEYNSESADITNDLNALAELSNSKVEKLAEICNTGVEEMAELMTKNGDEYETYEEWAGKLQDVYMEYSKQITDAYTNSTSGMSTEDLMNSLESLQ
;
A
#
# COMPACT_ATOMS: atom_id res chain seq x y z
N MET A 1 9.21 -24.20 11.10
CA MET A 1 10.38 -23.29 11.12
C MET A 1 11.57 -23.91 10.38
N ARG A 2 11.94 -23.40 9.20
CA ARG A 2 13.33 -23.32 8.69
C ARG A 2 13.40 -22.24 7.62
N LYS A 3 13.79 -21.03 8.02
CA LYS A 3 14.06 -19.89 7.14
C LYS A 3 15.35 -20.19 6.36
N LYS A 4 15.31 -20.16 5.03
CA LYS A 4 16.53 -20.19 4.20
C LYS A 4 16.87 -18.75 3.83
N LEU A 5 17.88 -18.20 4.50
CA LEU A 5 18.48 -16.91 4.16
C LEU A 5 19.37 -17.12 2.94
N VAL A 6 19.05 -16.45 1.83
CA VAL A 6 19.99 -16.27 0.71
C VAL A 6 20.45 -14.82 0.78
N ALA A 7 21.59 -14.62 1.44
CA ALA A 7 22.34 -13.37 1.38
C ALA A 7 23.04 -13.31 0.02
N LEU A 8 22.61 -12.39 -0.85
CA LEU A 8 23.27 -12.13 -2.12
C LEU A 8 23.92 -10.75 -2.05
N LEU A 9 25.20 -10.79 -1.70
CA LEU A 9 26.16 -9.70 -1.64
C LEU A 9 26.43 -9.22 -3.07
N PHE A 10 25.95 -8.02 -3.44
CA PHE A 10 26.42 -7.31 -4.63
C PHE A 10 27.29 -6.13 -4.20
N VAL A 11 28.59 -6.27 -4.47
CA VAL A 11 29.63 -5.26 -4.28
C VAL A 11 29.93 -4.59 -5.62
N GLY A 12 30.06 -3.27 -5.61
CA GLY A 12 30.78 -2.48 -6.62
C GLY A 12 29.87 -1.83 -7.67
N ALA A 13 30.04 -0.58 -8.07
CA ALA A 13 31.18 0.31 -7.92
C ALA A 13 30.72 1.78 -7.85
N LEU A 14 31.34 2.52 -6.92
CA LEU A 14 31.27 3.97 -6.81
C LEU A 14 32.17 4.56 -7.91
N ALA A 15 31.61 5.30 -8.86
CA ALA A 15 32.38 6.11 -9.82
C ALA A 15 31.99 7.58 -9.63
N LEU A 16 32.78 8.27 -8.79
CA LEU A 16 32.80 9.72 -8.69
C LEU A 16 33.71 10.27 -9.81
N SER A 17 33.17 11.10 -10.68
CA SER A 17 33.98 11.99 -11.52
C SER A 17 33.53 13.42 -11.28
N ILE A 18 34.23 14.08 -10.37
CA ILE A 18 34.14 15.51 -10.08
C ILE A 18 35.02 16.21 -11.13
N VAL A 19 34.41 16.96 -12.05
CA VAL A 19 35.16 17.95 -12.85
C VAL A 19 35.32 19.19 -11.97
N ALA A 20 36.50 19.30 -11.37
CA ALA A 20 36.97 20.50 -10.70
C ALA A 20 37.84 21.28 -11.71
N CYS A 21 37.35 22.43 -12.15
CA CYS A 21 38.17 23.44 -12.81
C CYS A 21 37.62 24.82 -12.45
N SER A 22 38.18 25.42 -11.39
CA SER A 22 38.09 26.86 -11.19
C SER A 22 39.24 27.35 -10.31
N GLY A 23 40.16 28.07 -10.95
CA GLY A 23 40.69 29.34 -10.46
C GLY A 23 41.51 29.37 -9.16
N GLU A 24 42.83 29.38 -9.32
CA GLU A 24 43.83 29.87 -8.35
C GLU A 24 43.61 31.35 -7.98
N SER A 25 43.53 31.68 -6.67
CA SER A 25 44.09 32.89 -6.03
C SER A 25 43.91 32.91 -4.50
N GLY A 26 44.99 32.65 -3.75
CA GLY A 26 45.44 33.46 -2.60
C GLY A 26 44.71 33.51 -1.24
N SER A 27 45.37 32.89 -0.24
CA SER A 27 45.68 33.41 1.13
C SER A 27 44.71 33.29 2.33
N SER A 28 45.28 32.67 3.38
CA SER A 28 45.14 32.88 4.85
C SER A 28 43.88 32.46 5.61
N SER A 29 44.08 31.37 6.37
CA SER A 29 43.78 31.17 7.80
C SER A 29 42.49 31.75 8.40
N ASN A 30 41.58 30.87 8.82
CA ASN A 30 41.27 30.78 10.25
C ASN A 30 40.57 29.47 10.64
N ASP A 31 40.98 28.98 11.80
CA ASP A 31 40.44 27.87 12.56
C ASP A 31 38.97 28.13 12.95
N ALA A 32 38.09 27.21 12.60
CA ALA A 32 36.79 27.07 13.23
C ALA A 32 36.44 25.58 13.21
N SER A 33 36.70 24.93 14.35
CA SER A 33 36.23 23.61 14.73
C SER A 33 34.79 23.40 14.27
N LYS A 34 34.64 22.63 13.19
CA LYS A 34 33.36 22.19 12.65
C LYS A 34 32.86 21.07 13.57
N THR A 35 31.99 21.43 14.49
CA THR A 35 31.15 20.46 15.20
C THR A 35 30.32 19.73 14.15
N GLU A 36 30.72 18.51 13.80
CA GLU A 36 29.91 17.59 13.03
C GLU A 36 28.74 17.15 13.92
N THR A 37 27.64 17.89 13.84
CA THR A 37 26.33 17.33 14.17
C THR A 37 26.07 16.28 13.09
N THR A 38 26.25 15.01 13.46
CA THR A 38 25.69 13.89 12.71
C THR A 38 24.17 14.00 12.81
N GLU A 39 23.56 14.75 11.89
CA GLU A 39 22.12 14.67 11.68
C GLU A 39 21.84 13.29 11.11
N GLU A 40 21.23 12.45 11.94
CA GLU A 40 20.64 11.18 11.54
C GLU A 40 19.54 11.50 10.53
N SER A 41 19.85 11.34 9.23
CA SER A 41 18.93 11.66 8.15
C SER A 41 17.70 10.76 8.27
N GLN A 42 16.57 11.34 8.66
CA GLN A 42 15.27 10.68 8.53
C GLN A 42 15.08 10.28 7.06
N PRO A 43 14.56 9.08 6.77
CA PRO A 43 14.30 8.68 5.38
C PRO A 43 13.36 9.70 4.73
N GLU A 44 13.72 10.15 3.54
CA GLU A 44 12.92 11.10 2.77
C GLU A 44 11.60 10.44 2.35
N VAL A 45 10.48 11.10 2.68
CA VAL A 45 9.14 10.66 2.25
C VAL A 45 8.92 11.14 0.81
N THR A 46 8.63 10.19 -0.07
CA THR A 46 8.32 10.41 -1.49
C THR A 46 7.01 9.69 -1.84
N TYR A 47 6.39 10.00 -2.98
CA TYR A 47 5.20 9.26 -3.44
C TYR A 47 5.48 7.76 -3.60
N GLN A 48 6.67 7.39 -4.09
CA GLN A 48 7.06 5.99 -4.24
C GLN A 48 7.12 5.29 -2.89
N THR A 49 7.70 5.91 -1.86
CA THR A 49 7.76 5.29 -0.54
C THR A 49 6.38 5.14 0.10
N ILE A 50 5.46 6.10 -0.12
CA ILE A 50 4.06 5.99 0.34
C ILE A 50 3.35 4.86 -0.42
N LEU A 51 3.49 4.83 -1.75
CA LEU A 51 2.91 3.77 -2.57
C LEU A 51 3.39 2.39 -2.13
N ASP A 52 4.70 2.21 -1.93
CA ASP A 52 5.29 0.93 -1.55
C ASP A 52 4.81 0.47 -0.17
N ASP A 53 4.73 1.39 0.80
CA ASP A 53 4.28 1.07 2.15
C ASP A 53 2.81 0.65 2.16
N TYR A 54 1.92 1.47 1.58
CA TYR A 54 0.49 1.14 1.57
C TYR A 54 0.16 -0.03 0.64
N THR A 55 0.92 -0.25 -0.44
CA THR A 55 0.84 -1.48 -1.23
C THR A 55 1.13 -2.70 -0.37
N LYS A 56 2.19 -2.64 0.44
CA LYS A 56 2.55 -3.73 1.36
C LYS A 56 1.46 -3.95 2.41
N GLN A 57 0.91 -2.88 2.98
CA GLN A 57 -0.16 -2.99 3.98
C GLN A 57 -1.42 -3.67 3.39
N ILE A 58 -1.85 -3.29 2.20
CA ILE A 58 -2.97 -3.94 1.48
C ILE A 58 -2.66 -5.42 1.21
N GLN A 59 -1.46 -5.70 0.71
CA GLN A 59 -0.98 -7.06 0.45
C GLN A 59 -0.97 -7.95 1.68
N ASP A 60 -0.44 -7.45 2.80
CA ASP A 60 -0.28 -8.20 4.04
C ASP A 60 -1.63 -8.39 4.75
N ALA A 61 -2.57 -7.44 4.63
CA ALA A 61 -3.92 -7.53 5.22
C ALA A 61 -4.84 -8.51 4.48
N THR A 62 -4.74 -8.58 3.14
CA THR A 62 -5.70 -9.31 2.29
C THR A 62 -5.88 -10.79 2.67
N PRO A 63 -4.82 -11.59 2.90
CA PRO A 63 -4.99 -12.99 3.30
C PRO A 63 -5.77 -13.16 4.60
N GLY A 64 -5.54 -12.29 5.58
CA GLY A 64 -6.25 -12.31 6.86
C GLY A 64 -7.73 -11.97 6.71
N LEU A 65 -8.06 -10.99 5.86
CA LEU A 65 -9.44 -10.61 5.56
C LEU A 65 -10.21 -11.71 4.83
N ILE A 66 -9.55 -12.44 3.93
CA ILE A 66 -10.14 -13.63 3.28
C ILE A 66 -10.37 -14.75 4.30
N GLU A 67 -9.44 -14.96 5.24
CA GLU A 67 -9.62 -15.93 6.32
C GLU A 67 -10.79 -15.57 7.24
N GLU A 68 -10.89 -14.29 7.66
CA GLU A 68 -12.03 -13.77 8.40
C GLU A 68 -13.35 -14.00 7.65
N TYR A 69 -13.41 -13.62 6.36
CA TYR A 69 -14.57 -13.85 5.50
C TYR A 69 -14.98 -15.32 5.48
N ASN A 70 -14.04 -16.23 5.21
CA ASN A 70 -14.32 -17.66 5.11
C ASN A 70 -14.78 -18.26 6.44
N SER A 71 -14.25 -17.76 7.56
CA SER A 71 -14.66 -18.22 8.89
C SER A 71 -16.05 -17.72 9.25
N GLU A 72 -16.34 -16.44 9.03
CA GLU A 72 -17.62 -15.81 9.41
C GLU A 72 -18.76 -16.23 8.47
N SER A 73 -18.46 -16.48 7.18
CA SER A 73 -19.45 -16.90 6.19
C SER A 73 -20.02 -18.30 6.43
N ALA A 74 -19.32 -19.16 7.20
CA ALA A 74 -19.74 -20.53 7.48
C ALA A 74 -21.08 -20.62 8.24
N ASP A 75 -21.43 -19.58 9.01
CA ASP A 75 -22.68 -19.53 9.78
C ASP A 75 -23.85 -18.90 8.99
N ILE A 76 -23.59 -18.34 7.81
CA ILE A 76 -24.55 -17.57 6.99
C ILE A 76 -24.61 -18.05 5.53
N THR A 77 -24.25 -19.31 5.25
CA THR A 77 -24.06 -19.84 3.88
C THR A 77 -25.28 -19.75 2.96
N ASN A 78 -26.50 -19.62 3.52
CA ASN A 78 -27.76 -19.58 2.77
C ASN A 78 -28.38 -18.17 2.74
N ASP A 79 -27.67 -17.16 3.25
CA ASP A 79 -28.11 -15.77 3.26
C ASP A 79 -27.21 -14.96 2.33
N LEU A 80 -27.67 -14.78 1.09
CA LEU A 80 -26.90 -14.08 0.06
C LEU A 80 -26.61 -12.63 0.45
N ASN A 81 -27.55 -11.98 1.13
CA ASN A 81 -27.42 -10.58 1.53
C ASN A 81 -26.39 -10.45 2.64
N ALA A 82 -26.47 -11.28 3.68
CA ALA A 82 -25.48 -11.29 4.74
C ALA A 82 -24.07 -11.62 4.22
N LEU A 83 -23.95 -12.53 3.24
CA LEU A 83 -22.68 -12.86 2.60
C LEU A 83 -22.10 -11.66 1.81
N ALA A 84 -22.95 -10.90 1.13
CA ALA A 84 -22.54 -9.71 0.39
C ALA A 84 -22.12 -8.57 1.34
N GLU A 85 -22.89 -8.33 2.41
CA GLU A 85 -22.55 -7.36 3.46
C GLU A 85 -21.21 -7.70 4.12
N LEU A 86 -21.00 -8.99 4.44
CA LEU A 86 -19.74 -9.46 4.99
C LEU A 86 -18.58 -9.20 4.03
N SER A 87 -18.72 -9.52 2.74
CA SER A 87 -17.69 -9.24 1.71
C SER A 87 -17.38 -7.74 1.63
N ASN A 88 -18.40 -6.89 1.59
CA ASN A 88 -18.24 -5.43 1.52
C ASN A 88 -17.50 -4.90 2.75
N SER A 89 -17.85 -5.37 3.95
CA SER A 89 -17.16 -4.98 5.18
C SER A 89 -15.66 -5.34 5.16
N LYS A 90 -15.28 -6.47 4.55
CA LYS A 90 -13.86 -6.82 4.40
C LYS A 90 -13.16 -5.97 3.35
N VAL A 91 -13.83 -5.64 2.24
CA VAL A 91 -13.31 -4.70 1.22
C VAL A 91 -13.14 -3.29 1.79
N GLU A 92 -14.06 -2.82 2.64
CA GLU A 92 -13.98 -1.52 3.33
C GLU A 92 -12.70 -1.39 4.17
N LYS A 93 -12.26 -2.45 4.85
CA LYS A 93 -10.98 -2.44 5.58
C LYS A 93 -9.77 -2.22 4.65
N LEU A 94 -9.78 -2.72 3.42
CA LEU A 94 -8.75 -2.40 2.44
C LEU A 94 -8.88 -0.97 1.90
N ALA A 95 -10.12 -0.47 1.76
CA ALA A 95 -10.38 0.89 1.32
C ALA A 95 -9.86 1.91 2.33
N GLU A 96 -9.99 1.64 3.64
CA GLU A 96 -9.42 2.47 4.71
C GLU A 96 -7.90 2.62 4.54
N ILE A 97 -7.17 1.52 4.32
CA ILE A 97 -5.71 1.53 4.09
C ILE A 97 -5.38 2.36 2.84
N CYS A 98 -6.09 2.14 1.74
CA CYS A 98 -5.90 2.88 0.50
C CYS A 98 -6.12 4.39 0.69
N ASN A 99 -7.22 4.76 1.36
CA ASN A 99 -7.59 6.15 1.58
C ASN A 99 -6.54 6.88 2.43
N THR A 100 -6.01 6.24 3.49
CA THR A 100 -4.93 6.84 4.28
C THR A 100 -3.67 7.07 3.43
N GLY A 101 -3.29 6.11 2.57
CA GLY A 101 -2.15 6.31 1.67
C GLY A 101 -2.38 7.43 0.65
N VAL A 102 -3.60 7.57 0.11
CA VAL A 102 -3.97 8.68 -0.78
C VAL A 102 -3.94 10.02 -0.05
N GLU A 103 -4.41 10.08 1.20
CA GLU A 103 -4.32 11.28 2.05
C GLU A 103 -2.87 11.70 2.27
N GLU A 104 -1.96 10.76 2.59
CA GLU A 104 -0.53 11.06 2.74
C GLU A 104 0.11 11.57 1.43
N MET A 105 -0.31 11.04 0.28
CA MET A 105 0.14 11.56 -1.03
C MET A 105 -0.36 12.98 -1.27
N ALA A 106 -1.60 13.31 -0.89
CA ALA A 106 -2.15 14.66 -1.02
C ALA A 106 -1.45 15.67 -0.10
N GLU A 107 -1.09 15.24 1.11
CA GLU A 107 -0.28 16.04 2.04
C GLU A 107 1.12 16.31 1.47
N LEU A 108 1.75 15.29 0.87
CA LEU A 108 3.06 15.43 0.24
C LEU A 108 3.03 16.41 -0.94
N MET A 109 2.01 16.32 -1.80
CA MET A 109 1.78 17.27 -2.90
C MET A 109 1.73 18.71 -2.40
N THR A 110 0.93 18.95 -1.35
CA THR A 110 0.77 20.28 -0.75
C THR A 110 2.07 20.79 -0.15
N LYS A 111 2.81 19.91 0.52
CA LYS A 111 4.10 20.23 1.16
C LYS A 111 5.18 20.60 0.14
N ASN A 112 5.24 19.88 -0.97
CA ASN A 112 6.24 20.08 -2.01
C ASN A 112 5.85 21.19 -3.00
N GLY A 113 4.57 21.53 -3.09
CA GLY A 113 4.04 22.42 -4.12
C GLY A 113 3.99 21.74 -5.50
N ASP A 114 3.78 20.43 -5.51
CA ASP A 114 3.71 19.63 -6.74
C ASP A 114 2.40 19.92 -7.50
N GLU A 115 2.44 19.69 -8.82
CA GLU A 115 1.24 19.75 -9.66
C GLU A 115 0.25 18.65 -9.28
N TYR A 116 -1.06 18.95 -9.34
CA TYR A 116 -2.12 18.00 -9.03
C TYR A 116 -2.04 16.71 -9.86
N GLU A 117 -1.67 16.81 -11.14
CA GLU A 117 -1.51 15.65 -12.03
C GLU A 117 -0.46 14.66 -11.51
N THR A 118 0.59 15.13 -10.82
CA THR A 118 1.60 14.25 -10.24
C THR A 118 0.99 13.44 -9.10
N TYR A 119 0.30 14.10 -8.18
CA TYR A 119 -0.43 13.43 -7.10
C TYR A 119 -1.46 12.42 -7.64
N GLU A 120 -2.27 12.84 -8.62
CA GLU A 120 -3.33 12.02 -9.19
C GLU A 120 -2.79 10.73 -9.82
N GLU A 121 -1.65 10.81 -10.52
CA GLU A 121 -0.98 9.63 -11.07
C GLU A 121 -0.56 8.64 -9.98
N TRP A 122 0.00 9.13 -8.86
CA TRP A 122 0.45 8.28 -7.77
C TRP A 122 -0.71 7.70 -6.95
N ALA A 123 -1.73 8.50 -6.65
CA ALA A 123 -2.94 8.05 -5.97
C ALA A 123 -3.67 6.98 -6.81
N GLY A 124 -3.72 7.16 -8.14
CA GLY A 124 -4.26 6.18 -9.08
C GLY A 124 -3.56 4.82 -8.99
N LYS A 125 -2.24 4.79 -8.86
CA LYS A 125 -1.48 3.53 -8.68
C LYS A 125 -1.86 2.80 -7.40
N LEU A 126 -2.05 3.53 -6.29
CA LEU A 126 -2.49 2.91 -5.04
C LEU A 126 -3.94 2.40 -5.12
N GLN A 127 -4.81 3.14 -5.80
CA GLN A 127 -6.19 2.72 -6.10
C GLN A 127 -6.21 1.43 -6.93
N ASP A 128 -5.34 1.29 -7.93
CA ASP A 128 -5.21 0.07 -8.74
C ASP A 128 -4.82 -1.14 -7.88
N VAL A 129 -3.87 -0.96 -6.94
CA VAL A 129 -3.49 -2.01 -5.97
C VAL A 129 -4.69 -2.38 -5.11
N TYR A 130 -5.40 -1.41 -4.54
CA TYR A 130 -6.62 -1.67 -3.77
C TYR A 130 -7.65 -2.47 -4.55
N MET A 131 -7.91 -2.12 -5.82
CA MET A 131 -8.88 -2.83 -6.66
C MET A 131 -8.48 -4.28 -6.91
N GLU A 132 -7.21 -4.52 -7.24
CA GLU A 132 -6.67 -5.87 -7.48
C GLU A 132 -6.82 -6.78 -6.26
N TYR A 133 -6.48 -6.28 -5.07
CA TYR A 133 -6.56 -7.08 -3.85
C TYR A 133 -7.98 -7.21 -3.31
N SER A 134 -8.82 -6.18 -3.45
CA SER A 134 -10.24 -6.25 -3.09
C SER A 134 -10.99 -7.29 -3.94
N LYS A 135 -10.60 -7.45 -5.22
CA LYS A 135 -11.16 -8.49 -6.07
C LYS A 135 -10.99 -9.88 -5.47
N GLN A 136 -9.90 -10.17 -4.76
CA GLN A 136 -9.68 -11.49 -4.16
C GLN A 136 -10.67 -11.80 -3.04
N ILE A 137 -11.11 -10.78 -2.30
CA ILE A 137 -12.18 -10.89 -1.30
C ILE A 137 -13.52 -11.16 -2.01
N THR A 138 -13.82 -10.38 -3.05
CA THR A 138 -15.05 -10.58 -3.85
C THR A 138 -15.08 -11.95 -4.54
N ASP A 139 -13.92 -12.49 -4.94
CA ASP A 139 -13.80 -13.83 -5.48
C ASP A 139 -14.11 -14.89 -4.40
N ALA A 140 -13.69 -14.68 -3.15
CA ALA A 140 -14.05 -15.57 -2.04
C ALA A 140 -15.58 -15.59 -1.81
N TYR A 141 -16.24 -14.44 -1.89
CA TYR A 141 -17.70 -14.34 -1.89
C TYR A 141 -18.35 -15.04 -3.09
N THR A 142 -17.85 -14.83 -4.29
CA THR A 142 -18.38 -15.49 -5.49
C THR A 142 -18.25 -17.01 -5.38
N ASN A 143 -17.14 -17.49 -4.80
CA ASN A 143 -16.92 -18.92 -4.57
C ASN A 143 -17.87 -19.48 -3.51
N SER A 144 -18.12 -18.77 -2.40
CA SER A 144 -19.02 -19.23 -1.33
C SER A 144 -20.48 -19.34 -1.79
N THR A 145 -20.87 -18.51 -2.76
CA THR A 145 -22.24 -18.45 -3.30
C THR A 145 -22.48 -19.39 -4.50
N SER A 146 -21.41 -19.90 -5.14
CA SER A 146 -21.48 -20.71 -6.37
C SER A 146 -22.27 -22.02 -6.26
N GLY A 147 -22.49 -22.52 -5.05
CA GLY A 147 -23.24 -23.74 -4.75
C GLY A 147 -24.68 -23.53 -4.26
N MET A 148 -25.16 -22.29 -4.17
CA MET A 148 -26.52 -22.02 -3.65
C MET A 148 -27.62 -22.57 -4.56
N SER A 149 -28.68 -23.09 -3.94
CA SER A 149 -29.86 -23.57 -4.66
C SER A 149 -30.70 -22.40 -5.19
N THR A 150 -31.56 -22.68 -6.17
CA THR A 150 -32.50 -21.67 -6.70
C THR A 150 -33.45 -21.19 -5.59
N GLU A 151 -33.83 -22.10 -4.70
CA GLU A 151 -34.67 -21.83 -3.54
C GLU A 151 -33.99 -20.86 -2.56
N ASP A 152 -32.71 -21.05 -2.23
CA ASP A 152 -31.96 -20.16 -1.33
C ASP A 152 -31.81 -18.76 -1.93
N LEU A 153 -31.58 -18.69 -3.25
CA LEU A 153 -31.53 -17.41 -3.99
C LEU A 153 -32.89 -16.70 -3.98
N MET A 154 -34.00 -17.42 -4.18
CA MET A 154 -35.35 -16.83 -4.12
C MET A 154 -35.69 -16.35 -2.71
N ASN A 155 -35.38 -17.14 -1.68
CA ASN A 155 -35.62 -16.74 -0.29
C ASN A 155 -34.82 -15.46 0.07
N SER A 156 -33.58 -15.36 -0.39
CA SER A 156 -32.77 -14.15 -0.19
C SER A 156 -33.36 -12.94 -0.93
N LEU A 157 -33.90 -13.14 -2.14
CA LEU A 157 -34.53 -12.08 -2.94
C LEU A 157 -35.87 -11.60 -2.34
N GLU A 158 -36.65 -12.50 -1.74
CA GLU A 158 -37.88 -12.14 -1.03
C GLU A 158 -37.60 -11.33 0.23
N SER A 159 -36.46 -11.57 0.90
CA SER A 159 -36.06 -10.78 2.08
C SER A 159 -35.72 -9.31 1.78
N LEU A 160 -35.60 -8.94 0.49
CA LEU A 160 -35.33 -7.57 0.04
C LEU A 160 -36.60 -6.73 -0.24
N GLN A 161 -37.80 -7.31 -0.13
CA GLN A 161 -39.09 -6.63 -0.37
C GLN A 161 -39.73 -6.15 0.94
#